data_AF-A0A357L4E7-F1
#
_entry.id   AF-A0A357L4E7-F1
#
_cell.length_a   1.000
_cell.length_b   1.000
_cell.length_c   1.000
_cell.angle_alpha   90.00
_cell.angle_beta   90.00
_cell.angle_gamma   90.00
#
_symmetry.space_group_name_H-M   'P 1'
#
loop_
_entity.id
_entity.type
_entity.pdbx_description
1 polymer ?
#
loop_
_entity_poly.entity_id
_entity_poly.type
_entity_poly.pdbx_seq_one_letter_code
_entity_poly.pdbx_strand_id
1 'polypeptide(L)'
;LNEVVDAAVAMIDNPDISDLDLLDIVPGPDFPTGGVILGRAGSKAALLLGRGSVIMRGRATIEEVRKDRPAIIVTEIPYQVNKSVMIERIADLVREKKLEGIADIRDESNREGIRVVIELKRDAAADVVLNQLYRHSQLQTSFGVNMLAL
;
A
#
# COMPACT_ATOMS: atom_id res chain seq x y z
N LEU A 1 16.43 4.11 -7.03
CA LEU A 1 17.53 5.00 -7.52
C LEU A 1 18.10 4.47 -8.83
N ASN A 2 18.54 3.21 -8.87
CA ASN A 2 19.13 2.60 -10.08
C ASN A 2 18.26 2.78 -11.32
N GLU A 3 16.96 2.45 -11.26
CA GLU A 3 16.02 2.59 -12.38
C GLU A 3 16.02 4.00 -13.01
N VAL A 4 16.07 5.05 -12.17
CA VAL A 4 16.08 6.45 -12.65
C VAL A 4 17.42 6.81 -13.28
N VAL A 5 18.52 6.32 -12.72
CA VAL A 5 19.87 6.52 -13.29
C VAL A 5 19.99 5.78 -14.62
N ASP A 6 19.52 4.55 -14.68
CA ASP A 6 19.53 3.72 -15.90
C ASP A 6 18.70 4.37 -17.01
N ALA A 7 17.54 4.94 -16.67
CA ALA A 7 16.73 5.71 -17.62
C ALA A 7 17.44 6.97 -18.11
N ALA A 8 18.10 7.71 -17.22
CA ALA A 8 18.86 8.90 -17.61
C ALA A 8 20.04 8.55 -18.52
N VAL A 9 20.76 7.46 -18.26
CA VAL A 9 21.83 6.95 -19.12
C VAL A 9 21.26 6.51 -20.48
N ALA A 10 20.14 5.80 -20.50
CA ALA A 10 19.48 5.38 -21.75
C ALA A 10 19.07 6.57 -22.62
N MET A 11 18.62 7.68 -22.03
CA MET A 11 18.34 8.93 -22.75
C MET A 11 19.60 9.62 -23.29
N ILE A 12 20.74 9.49 -22.61
CA ILE A 12 22.02 10.02 -23.08
C ILE A 12 22.52 9.21 -24.29
N ASP A 13 22.45 7.89 -24.20
CA ASP A 13 22.93 6.97 -25.24
C ASP A 13 22.01 6.97 -26.48
N ASN A 14 20.70 7.13 -26.26
CA ASN A 14 19.70 7.25 -27.32
C ASN A 14 18.74 8.42 -27.04
N PRO A 15 19.04 9.63 -27.57
CA PRO A 15 18.20 10.80 -27.39
C PRO A 15 16.76 10.66 -27.95
N ASP A 16 16.53 9.74 -28.88
CA ASP A 16 15.23 9.47 -29.50
C ASP A 16 14.48 8.30 -28.82
N ILE A 17 14.94 7.82 -27.65
CA ILE A 17 14.26 6.76 -26.90
C ILE A 17 12.82 7.16 -26.60
N SER A 18 11.88 6.23 -26.80
CA SER A 18 10.46 6.53 -26.58
C SER A 18 10.10 6.49 -25.10
N ASP A 19 9.08 7.26 -24.71
CA ASP A 19 8.54 7.19 -23.34
C ASP A 19 8.08 5.77 -22.97
N LEU A 20 7.66 4.95 -23.95
CA LEU A 20 7.26 3.58 -23.72
C LEU A 20 8.44 2.68 -23.38
N ASP A 21 9.59 2.87 -24.02
CA ASP A 21 10.81 2.12 -23.69
C ASP A 21 11.37 2.56 -22.34
N LEU A 22 11.23 3.85 -21.98
CA LEU A 22 11.59 4.36 -20.66
C LEU A 22 10.73 3.73 -19.55
N LEU A 23 9.47 3.37 -19.83
CA LEU A 23 8.62 2.65 -18.87
C LEU A 23 9.07 1.21 -18.61
N ASP A 24 9.83 0.60 -19.52
CA ASP A 24 10.40 -0.73 -19.28
C ASP A 24 11.59 -0.65 -18.31
N ILE A 25 12.25 0.51 -18.24
CA ILE A 25 13.32 0.80 -17.26
C ILE A 25 12.74 1.32 -15.94
N VAL A 26 11.76 2.22 -16.00
CA VAL A 26 11.06 2.81 -14.85
C VAL A 26 9.59 2.39 -14.86
N PRO A 27 9.26 1.21 -14.33
CA PRO A 27 7.91 0.63 -14.45
C PRO A 27 6.86 1.36 -13.60
N GLY A 28 7.28 2.10 -12.58
CA GLY A 28 6.40 2.83 -11.69
C GLY A 28 7.12 3.45 -10.49
N PRO A 29 6.37 4.13 -9.61
CA PRO A 29 6.92 4.69 -8.39
C PRO A 29 7.42 3.60 -7.43
N ASP A 30 8.59 3.84 -6.82
CA ASP A 30 9.13 3.04 -5.71
C ASP A 30 8.89 3.79 -4.39
N PHE A 31 7.87 3.37 -3.64
CA PHE A 31 7.49 4.04 -2.40
C PHE A 31 8.37 3.56 -1.22
N PRO A 32 8.91 4.46 -0.39
CA PRO A 32 9.83 4.09 0.70
C PRO A 32 9.17 3.29 1.82
N THR A 33 7.84 3.29 1.90
CA THR A 33 7.06 2.50 2.87
C THR A 33 6.73 1.10 2.36
N GLY A 34 7.17 0.76 1.14
CA GLY A 34 6.80 -0.45 0.44
C GLY A 34 5.32 -0.46 0.04
N GLY A 35 4.67 -1.59 0.25
CA GLY A 35 3.31 -1.86 -0.15
C GLY A 35 3.22 -2.47 -1.54
N VAL A 36 2.02 -2.43 -2.09
CA VAL A 36 1.69 -2.99 -3.40
C VAL A 36 0.93 -1.95 -4.19
N ILE A 37 1.41 -1.64 -5.39
CA ILE A 37 0.68 -0.84 -6.36
C ILE A 37 -0.35 -1.74 -7.05
N LEU A 38 -1.62 -1.33 -7.03
CA LEU A 38 -2.69 -2.06 -7.70
C LEU A 38 -2.93 -1.52 -9.10
N GLY A 39 -2.65 -2.36 -10.08
CA GLY A 39 -2.79 -2.02 -11.49
C GLY A 39 -1.66 -1.12 -12.01
N ARG A 40 -1.43 -1.17 -13.32
CA ARG A 40 -0.35 -0.42 -13.99
C ARG A 40 -0.84 0.83 -14.73
N ALA A 41 -2.14 0.95 -14.97
CA ALA A 41 -2.68 2.07 -15.74
C ALA A 41 -2.45 3.42 -15.05
N GLY A 42 -2.64 3.47 -13.73
CA GLY A 42 -2.43 4.68 -12.93
C GLY A 42 -0.99 5.13 -12.88
N SER A 43 -0.05 4.20 -12.64
CA SER A 43 1.39 4.49 -12.63
C SER A 43 1.90 4.89 -14.01
N LYS A 44 1.46 4.20 -15.06
CA LYS A 44 1.80 4.54 -16.45
C LYS A 44 1.30 5.93 -16.83
N ALA A 45 0.03 6.25 -16.55
CA ALA A 45 -0.52 7.57 -16.83
C ALA A 45 0.23 8.67 -16.07
N ALA A 46 0.56 8.41 -14.79
CA ALA A 46 1.36 9.32 -13.99
C ALA A 46 2.70 9.65 -14.65
N LEU A 47 3.46 8.64 -15.07
CA LEU A 47 4.77 8.83 -15.70
C LEU A 47 4.69 9.49 -17.08
N LEU A 48 3.73 9.09 -17.93
CA LEU A 48 3.61 9.60 -19.30
C LEU A 48 2.99 10.99 -19.39
N LEU A 49 2.00 11.29 -18.55
CA LEU A 49 1.18 12.50 -18.67
C LEU A 49 1.49 13.54 -17.60
N GLY A 50 2.39 13.24 -16.66
CA GLY A 50 2.63 14.08 -15.49
C GLY A 50 1.49 14.05 -14.46
N ARG A 51 0.39 13.33 -14.73
CA ARG A 51 -0.80 13.27 -13.87
C ARG A 51 -1.41 11.89 -13.84
N GLY A 52 -1.87 11.45 -12.68
CA GLY A 52 -2.46 10.13 -12.52
C GLY A 52 -2.88 9.84 -11.09
N SER A 53 -3.47 8.66 -10.89
CA SER A 53 -3.82 8.16 -9.56
C SER A 53 -3.31 6.74 -9.41
N VAL A 54 -2.39 6.54 -8.47
CA VAL A 54 -1.76 5.25 -8.20
C VAL A 54 -2.41 4.65 -6.96
N ILE A 55 -3.10 3.52 -7.12
CA ILE A 55 -3.71 2.83 -5.98
C ILE A 55 -2.62 2.06 -5.26
N MET A 56 -2.46 2.31 -3.97
CA MET A 56 -1.49 1.68 -3.08
C MET A 56 -2.22 0.86 -2.03
N ARG A 57 -1.69 -0.32 -1.74
CA ARG A 57 -2.20 -1.25 -0.74
C ARG A 57 -1.09 -1.65 0.21
N GLY A 58 -1.36 -1.63 1.52
CA GLY A 58 -0.46 -2.17 2.52
C GLY A 58 -0.32 -3.69 2.41
N ARG A 59 0.87 -4.21 2.69
CA ARG A 59 1.11 -5.65 2.71
C ARG A 59 0.53 -6.22 4.01
N ALA A 60 -0.33 -7.21 3.86
CA ALA A 60 -0.89 -7.92 4.99
C ALA A 60 -0.99 -9.42 4.71
N THR A 61 -0.79 -10.23 5.76
CA THR A 61 -0.91 -11.68 5.74
C THR A 61 -1.90 -12.14 6.79
N ILE A 62 -2.53 -13.28 6.57
CA ILE A 62 -3.39 -13.93 7.58
C ILE A 62 -2.54 -14.98 8.29
N GLU A 63 -2.40 -14.86 9.60
CA GLU A 63 -1.61 -15.77 10.45
C GLU A 63 -2.48 -16.31 11.59
N GLU A 64 -2.21 -17.54 12.04
CA GLU A 64 -2.80 -18.07 13.26
C GLU A 64 -1.89 -17.72 14.46
N VAL A 65 -2.25 -16.68 15.20
CA VAL A 65 -1.45 -16.21 16.35
C VAL A 65 -1.70 -17.00 17.63
N ARG A 66 -2.86 -17.66 17.75
CA ARG A 66 -3.23 -18.57 18.84
C ARG A 66 -4.15 -19.64 18.26
N LYS A 67 -4.21 -20.79 18.93
CA LYS A 67 -5.08 -21.91 18.55
C LYS A 67 -6.52 -21.42 18.31
N ASP A 68 -7.00 -21.62 17.09
CA ASP A 68 -8.33 -21.23 16.60
C ASP A 68 -8.58 -19.70 16.61
N ARG A 69 -7.53 -18.89 16.51
CA ARG A 69 -7.65 -17.42 16.44
C ARG A 69 -6.79 -16.83 15.32
N PRO A 70 -7.38 -16.62 14.13
CA PRO A 70 -6.69 -15.94 13.04
C PRO A 70 -6.48 -14.46 13.36
N ALA A 71 -5.41 -13.90 12.81
CA ALA A 71 -5.12 -12.48 12.83
C ALA A 71 -4.64 -12.02 11.46
N ILE A 72 -4.93 -10.77 11.15
CA ILE A 72 -4.38 -10.07 10.00
C ILE A 72 -3.16 -9.31 10.48
N ILE A 73 -2.02 -9.60 9.88
CA ILE A 73 -0.74 -8.99 10.20
C ILE A 73 -0.39 -8.01 9.08
N VAL A 74 -0.35 -6.73 9.39
CA VAL A 74 0.10 -5.69 8.46
C VAL A 74 1.59 -5.44 8.66
N THR A 75 2.36 -5.60 7.60
CA THR A 75 3.83 -5.42 7.61
C THR A 75 4.28 -4.16 6.87
N GLU A 76 3.47 -3.64 5.95
CA GLU A 76 3.74 -2.44 5.17
C GLU A 76 2.47 -1.60 5.06
N ILE A 77 2.60 -0.28 5.05
CA ILE A 77 1.48 0.65 4.90
C ILE A 77 1.66 1.52 3.65
N PRO A 78 0.57 2.04 3.06
CA PRO A 78 0.69 2.93 1.90
C PRO A 78 1.49 4.20 2.21
N TYR A 79 2.11 4.78 1.18
CA TYR A 79 2.86 6.01 1.30
C TYR A 79 1.99 7.16 1.82
N GLN A 80 2.58 8.04 2.65
CA GLN A 80 1.92 9.15 3.34
C GLN A 80 0.79 8.76 4.31
N VAL A 81 0.65 7.48 4.65
CA VAL A 81 -0.27 7.05 5.72
C VAL A 81 0.45 7.09 7.07
N ASN A 82 -0.18 7.72 8.06
CA ASN A 82 0.28 7.64 9.45
C ASN A 82 -0.29 6.37 10.09
N LYS A 83 0.60 5.50 10.59
CA LYS A 83 0.22 4.22 11.21
C LYS A 83 -0.75 4.38 12.38
N SER A 84 -0.50 5.31 13.31
CA SER A 84 -1.35 5.51 14.48
C SER A 84 -2.75 5.97 14.08
N VAL A 85 -2.83 6.92 13.14
CA VAL A 85 -4.10 7.41 12.60
C VAL A 85 -4.86 6.30 11.86
N MET A 86 -4.15 5.45 11.10
CA MET A 86 -4.75 4.29 10.44
C MET A 86 -5.37 3.32 11.47
N ILE A 87 -4.64 3.01 12.54
CA ILE A 87 -5.11 2.11 13.62
C ILE A 87 -6.32 2.71 14.32
N GLU A 88 -6.26 3.98 14.71
CA GLU A 88 -7.39 4.70 15.32
C GLU A 88 -8.62 4.66 14.42
N ARG A 89 -8.44 4.92 13.12
CA ARG A 89 -9.53 4.89 12.15
C ARG A 89 -10.15 3.50 12.02
N ILE A 90 -9.34 2.43 12.02
CA ILE A 90 -9.86 1.06 12.01
C ILE A 90 -10.65 0.80 13.30
N ALA A 91 -10.13 1.20 14.46
CA ALA A 91 -10.84 1.03 15.74
C ALA A 91 -12.19 1.76 15.75
N ASP A 92 -12.26 2.98 15.21
CA ASP A 92 -13.51 3.73 15.07
C ASP A 92 -14.50 3.01 14.16
N LEU A 93 -14.05 2.49 13.01
CA LEU A 93 -14.90 1.72 12.09
C LEU A 93 -15.45 0.44 12.73
N VAL A 94 -14.70 -0.19 13.64
CA VAL A 94 -15.16 -1.34 14.44
C VAL A 94 -16.24 -0.91 15.44
N ARG A 95 -16.04 0.21 16.15
CA ARG A 95 -17.05 0.74 17.09
C ARG A 95 -18.34 1.15 16.38
N GLU A 96 -18.23 1.71 15.18
CA GLU A 96 -19.36 2.07 14.31
C GLU A 96 -20.06 0.86 13.66
N LYS A 97 -19.57 -0.36 13.89
CA LYS A 97 -20.04 -1.60 13.23
C LYS A 97 -19.95 -1.56 11.70
N LYS A 98 -19.05 -0.76 11.14
CA LYS A 98 -18.71 -0.78 9.71
C LYS A 98 -17.71 -1.87 9.37
N LEU A 99 -16.84 -2.22 10.32
CA LEU A 99 -15.96 -3.38 10.26
C LEU A 99 -16.36 -4.36 11.35
N GLU A 100 -16.78 -5.55 10.94
CA GLU A 100 -17.15 -6.62 11.86
C GLU A 100 -16.09 -7.74 11.84
N GLY A 101 -16.14 -8.64 12.83
CA GLY A 101 -15.21 -9.77 12.91
C GLY A 101 -13.83 -9.44 13.51
N ILE A 102 -13.56 -8.18 13.86
CA ILE A 102 -12.34 -7.78 14.59
C ILE A 102 -12.58 -7.90 16.10
N ALA A 103 -11.64 -8.53 16.79
CA ALA A 103 -11.67 -8.73 18.24
C ALA A 103 -10.75 -7.77 18.99
N ASP A 104 -9.55 -7.51 18.47
CA ASP A 104 -8.54 -6.65 19.09
C ASP A 104 -7.58 -6.10 18.02
N ILE A 105 -6.95 -4.95 18.28
CA ILE A 105 -5.97 -4.32 17.40
C ILE A 105 -4.76 -3.91 18.25
N ARG A 106 -3.57 -4.38 17.87
CA ARG A 106 -2.32 -4.08 18.58
C ARG A 106 -1.25 -3.60 17.63
N ASP A 107 -0.50 -2.60 18.08
CA ASP A 107 0.72 -2.15 17.42
C ASP A 107 1.93 -2.85 18.06
N GLU A 108 2.51 -3.81 17.36
CA GLU A 108 3.72 -4.53 17.75
C GLU A 108 4.95 -4.03 16.95
N SER A 109 4.84 -2.86 16.32
CA SER A 109 5.94 -2.30 15.54
C SER A 109 7.11 -1.89 16.43
N ASN A 110 8.32 -2.07 15.91
CA ASN A 110 9.56 -1.70 16.58
C ASN A 110 10.44 -0.84 15.65
N ARG A 111 11.73 -0.70 15.96
CA ARG A 111 12.68 0.03 15.10
C ARG A 111 13.00 -0.70 13.78
N GLU A 112 12.75 -2.01 13.72
CA GLU A 112 13.07 -2.86 12.58
C GLU A 112 11.95 -2.89 11.54
N GLY A 113 10.71 -2.61 11.93
CA GLY A 113 9.61 -2.55 10.98
C GLY A 113 8.23 -2.35 11.59
N ILE A 114 7.25 -2.28 10.70
CA ILE A 114 5.83 -2.17 11.05
C ILE A 114 5.29 -3.58 11.28
N ARG A 115 4.58 -3.77 12.40
CA ARG A 115 3.77 -4.96 12.66
C ARG A 115 2.50 -4.56 13.38
N VAL A 116 1.40 -4.44 12.64
CA VAL A 116 0.08 -4.21 13.23
C VAL A 116 -0.68 -5.54 13.23
N VAL A 117 -1.10 -5.98 14.41
CA VAL A 117 -1.80 -7.23 14.62
C VAL A 117 -3.28 -6.94 14.83
N ILE A 118 -4.12 -7.39 13.90
CA ILE A 118 -5.57 -7.28 13.97
C ILE A 118 -6.11 -8.67 14.27
N GLU A 119 -6.39 -8.97 15.55
CA GLU A 119 -6.97 -10.25 15.94
C GLU A 119 -8.44 -10.32 15.51
N LEU A 120 -8.83 -11.47 14.99
CA LEU A 120 -10.20 -11.72 14.56
C LEU A 120 -11.00 -12.49 15.62
N LYS A 121 -12.31 -12.40 15.51
CA LYS A 121 -13.25 -13.28 16.21
C LYS A 121 -13.17 -14.69 15.62
N ARG A 122 -13.49 -15.70 16.41
CA ARG A 122 -13.38 -17.13 16.02
C ARG A 122 -14.22 -17.49 14.79
N ASP A 123 -15.33 -16.81 14.61
CA ASP A 123 -16.32 -17.01 13.55
C ASP A 123 -16.12 -16.06 12.35
N ALA A 124 -15.11 -15.19 12.39
CA ALA A 124 -14.87 -14.22 11.33
C ALA A 124 -14.13 -14.86 10.14
N ALA A 125 -14.64 -14.64 8.93
CA ALA A 125 -13.94 -14.99 7.70
C ALA A 125 -12.79 -13.99 7.44
N ALA A 126 -11.54 -14.43 7.65
CA ALA A 126 -10.36 -13.55 7.61
C ALA A 126 -10.20 -12.80 6.28
N ASP A 127 -10.41 -13.46 5.14
CA ASP A 127 -10.34 -12.83 3.83
C ASP A 127 -11.41 -11.74 3.63
N VAL A 128 -12.60 -11.93 4.20
CA VAL A 128 -13.68 -10.94 4.13
C VAL A 128 -13.29 -9.71 4.95
N VAL A 129 -12.79 -9.90 6.17
CA VAL A 129 -12.34 -8.80 7.02
C VAL A 129 -11.17 -8.05 6.37
N LEU A 130 -10.20 -8.76 5.79
CA LEU A 130 -9.07 -8.15 5.09
C LEU A 130 -9.54 -7.29 3.89
N ASN A 131 -10.48 -7.79 3.09
CA ASN A 131 -11.06 -7.02 2.00
C ASN A 131 -11.84 -5.79 2.49
N GLN A 132 -12.56 -5.91 3.61
CA GLN A 132 -13.23 -4.76 4.22
C GLN A 132 -12.22 -3.72 4.75
N LEU A 133 -11.11 -4.16 5.36
CA LEU A 133 -10.03 -3.27 5.78
C LEU A 133 -9.48 -2.48 4.59
N TYR A 134 -9.22 -3.13 3.45
CA TYR A 134 -8.79 -2.44 2.24
C TYR A 134 -9.86 -1.47 1.69
N ARG A 135 -11.15 -1.80 1.83
CA ARG A 135 -12.22 -0.94 1.29
C ARG A 135 -12.49 0.29 2.15
N HIS A 136 -12.39 0.16 3.47
CA HIS A 136 -12.90 1.16 4.41
C HIS A 136 -11.82 1.92 5.19
N SER A 137 -10.61 1.40 5.26
CA SER A 137 -9.51 2.01 6.00
C SER A 137 -8.41 2.53 5.08
N GLN A 138 -7.45 3.26 5.66
CA GLN A 138 -6.26 3.74 4.95
C GLN A 138 -5.23 2.63 4.64
N LEU A 139 -5.54 1.36 4.94
CA LEU A 139 -4.72 0.23 4.53
C LEU A 139 -4.67 0.07 3.00
N GLN A 140 -5.62 0.68 2.28
CA GLN A 140 -5.52 0.93 0.85
C GLN A 140 -5.93 2.37 0.58
N THR A 141 -5.17 3.08 -0.24
CA THR A 141 -5.44 4.47 -0.60
C THR A 141 -4.95 4.75 -2.01
N SER A 142 -5.23 5.94 -2.54
CA SER A 142 -4.70 6.41 -3.82
C SER A 142 -3.71 7.54 -3.61
N PHE A 143 -2.57 7.48 -4.28
CA PHE A 143 -1.64 8.59 -4.42
C PHE A 143 -1.93 9.35 -5.72
N GLY A 144 -2.36 10.61 -5.58
CA GLY A 144 -2.53 11.51 -6.72
C GLY A 144 -1.19 12.03 -7.19
N VAL A 145 -0.80 11.72 -8.41
CA VAL A 145 0.41 12.25 -9.04
C VAL A 145 0.08 13.53 -9.80
N ASN A 146 0.88 14.56 -9.55
CA ASN A 146 0.86 15.82 -10.28
C ASN A 146 2.31 16.37 -10.36
N MET A 147 3.01 16.04 -11.45
CA MET A 147 4.41 16.39 -11.66
C MET A 147 4.51 17.79 -12.27
N LEU A 148 4.77 18.79 -11.42
CA LEU A 148 5.00 20.18 -11.81
C LEU A 148 6.44 20.56 -11.44
N ALA A 149 7.14 21.23 -12.35
CA ALA A 149 8.50 21.73 -12.17
C ALA A 149 8.64 23.14 -12.78
N LEU A 150 9.66 23.90 -12.34
CA LEU A 150 9.99 25.25 -12.80
C LEU A 150 11.23 25.23 -13.71
#